data_AF-A0A1Y2K3V9-F1
#
_entry.id   AF-A0A1Y2K3V9-F1
#
_cell.length_a   1.000
_cell.length_b   1.000
_cell.length_c   1.000
_cell.angle_alpha   90.00
_cell.angle_beta   90.00
_cell.angle_gamma   90.00
#
_symmetry.space_group_name_H-M   'P 1'
#
loop_
_entity.id
_entity.type
_entity.pdbx_description
1 polymer ?
#
loop_
_entity_poly.entity_id
_entity_poly.type
_entity_poly.pdbx_seq_one_letter_code
_entity_poly.pdbx_strand_id
1 'polypeptide(L)'
;MGYPISNALTEFHEEWGGLLYALIPIHIAAALYYWRIKGENLILPLITGWMRLPAGFAAPRLVSLWLAALIFALCAGGVYWLVM
;
A
#
# COMPACT_ATOMS: atom_id res chain seq x y z
N MET A 1 28.59 -3.28 -20.65
CA MET A 1 27.36 -3.33 -21.48
C MET A 1 26.18 -3.73 -20.58
N GLY A 2 25.61 -2.79 -19.82
CA GLY A 2 24.50 -3.02 -18.88
C GLY A 2 23.21 -2.31 -19.30
N TYR A 3 22.96 -2.22 -20.60
CA TYR A 3 22.01 -1.27 -21.19
C TYR A 3 20.56 -1.75 -21.41
N PRO A 4 20.19 -3.05 -21.53
CA PRO A 4 18.80 -3.41 -21.89
C PRO A 4 17.83 -3.42 -20.70
N ILE A 5 18.29 -3.92 -19.55
CA ILE A 5 17.45 -4.09 -18.35
C ILE A 5 17.11 -2.75 -17.67
N SER A 6 18.06 -1.80 -17.63
CA SER A 6 17.81 -0.47 -17.07
C SER A 6 16.80 0.33 -17.89
N ASN A 7 16.88 0.26 -19.21
CA ASN A 7 15.97 1.00 -20.10
C ASN A 7 14.55 0.41 -20.05
N ALA A 8 14.42 -0.93 -20.09
CA ALA A 8 13.13 -1.60 -19.97
C ALA A 8 12.44 -1.29 -18.62
N LEU A 9 13.19 -1.23 -17.52
CA LEU A 9 12.65 -0.86 -16.21
C LEU A 9 12.20 0.61 -16.16
N THR A 10 12.92 1.49 -16.86
CA THR A 10 12.60 2.92 -16.91
C THR A 10 11.33 3.17 -17.71
N GLU A 11 11.21 2.58 -18.90
CA GLU A 11 9.99 2.65 -19.72
C GLU A 11 8.77 2.10 -18.97
N PHE A 12 8.94 0.95 -18.31
CA PHE A 12 7.89 0.38 -17.46
C PHE A 12 7.55 1.32 -16.29
N HIS A 13 8.54 1.90 -15.61
CA HIS A 13 8.28 2.82 -14.50
C HIS A 13 7.51 4.08 -14.93
N GLU A 14 7.84 4.63 -16.10
CA GLU A 14 7.17 5.81 -16.67
C GLU A 14 5.71 5.51 -17.03
N GLU A 15 5.43 4.36 -17.64
CA GLU A 15 4.07 3.96 -18.02
C GLU A 15 3.16 3.73 -16.80
N TRP A 16 3.70 3.11 -15.74
CA TRP A 16 2.97 2.91 -14.49
C TRP A 16 2.76 4.20 -13.71
N GLY A 17 3.67 5.18 -13.85
CA GLY A 17 3.51 6.53 -13.29
C GLY A 17 2.21 7.19 -13.77
N GLY A 18 1.90 7.06 -15.06
CA GLY A 18 0.64 7.55 -15.64
C GLY A 18 -0.60 6.95 -14.99
N LEU A 19 -0.59 5.65 -14.73
CA LEU A 19 -1.70 4.95 -14.06
C LEU A 19 -1.87 5.42 -12.61
N LEU A 20 -0.78 5.67 -11.89
CA LEU A 20 -0.83 6.19 -10.52
C LEU A 20 -1.48 7.58 -10.46
N TYR A 21 -1.16 8.46 -11.41
CA TYR A 21 -1.81 9.78 -11.50
C TYR A 21 -3.32 9.69 -11.70
N ALA A 22 -3.83 8.66 -12.38
CA ALA A 22 -5.26 8.40 -12.50
C ALA A 22 -5.84 7.75 -11.23
N LEU A 23 -5.10 6.85 -10.58
CA LEU A 23 -5.57 6.12 -9.40
C LEU A 23 -5.68 7.01 -8.15
N ILE A 24 -4.78 7.97 -7.97
CA ILE A 24 -4.77 8.91 -6.84
C ILE A 24 -6.12 9.67 -6.71
N PRO A 25 -6.61 10.41 -7.73
CA PRO A 25 -7.87 11.13 -7.62
C PRO A 25 -9.07 10.19 -7.46
N ILE A 26 -9.05 9.00 -8.07
CA ILE A 26 -10.08 7.97 -7.87
C ILE A 26 -10.13 7.54 -6.41
N HIS A 27 -8.98 7.31 -5.79
CA HIS A 27 -8.89 6.93 -4.38
C HIS A 27 -9.38 8.04 -3.45
N ILE A 28 -8.96 9.29 -3.70
CA ILE A 28 -9.43 10.46 -2.93
C ILE A 28 -10.94 10.64 -3.10
N ALA A 29 -11.47 10.49 -4.31
CA ALA A 29 -12.90 10.56 -4.58
C ALA A 29 -13.67 9.48 -3.83
N ALA A 30 -13.16 8.25 -3.77
CA ALA A 30 -13.75 7.19 -2.96
C ALA A 30 -13.75 7.55 -1.46
N ALA A 31 -12.64 8.03 -0.90
CA ALA A 31 -12.58 8.46 0.50
C ALA A 31 -13.58 9.58 0.81
N LEU A 32 -13.70 10.58 -0.07
CA LEU A 32 -14.66 11.67 0.04
C LEU A 32 -16.11 11.19 -0.11
N TYR A 33 -16.38 10.28 -1.04
CA TYR A 33 -17.69 9.66 -1.23
C TYR A 33 -18.17 8.98 0.05
N TYR A 34 -17.33 8.16 0.66
CA TYR A 34 -17.66 7.50 1.93
C TYR A 34 -17.92 8.50 3.05
N TRP A 35 -17.10 9.55 3.15
CA TRP A 35 -17.29 10.59 4.16
C TRP A 35 -18.60 11.36 3.96
N ARG A 36 -18.93 11.75 2.72
CA ARG A 36 -20.09 12.60 2.41
C ARG A 36 -21.42 11.85 2.31
N ILE A 37 -21.43 10.65 1.73
CA ILE A 37 -22.66 9.90 1.44
C ILE A 37 -22.93 8.84 2.49
N LYS A 38 -21.90 8.13 2.94
CA LYS A 38 -22.05 7.09 3.97
C LYS A 38 -21.97 7.65 5.39
N GLY A 39 -21.52 8.89 5.55
CA GLY A 39 -21.34 9.54 6.85
C GLY A 39 -20.22 8.92 7.71
N GLU A 40 -19.45 8.00 7.13
CA GLU A 40 -18.34 7.32 7.81
C GLU A 40 -17.06 8.11 7.55
N ASN A 41 -16.49 8.70 8.60
CA ASN A 41 -15.23 9.43 8.48
C ASN A 41 -14.06 8.45 8.42
N LEU A 42 -13.71 8.01 7.21
CA LEU A 42 -12.54 7.17 6.92
C LEU A 42 -11.22 7.97 6.87
N ILE A 43 -11.31 9.29 6.71
CA ILE A 43 -10.14 10.18 6.64
C ILE A 43 -9.44 10.27 8.00
N LEU A 44 -10.20 10.36 9.09
CA LEU A 44 -9.63 10.44 10.43
C LEU A 44 -8.84 9.17 10.83
N PRO A 45 -9.35 7.94 10.62
CA PRO A 45 -8.58 6.71 10.78
C PRO A 45 -7.31 6.65 9.93
N LEU A 46 -7.31 7.21 8.72
CA LEU A 46 -6.13 7.25 7.86
C LEU A 46 -5.01 8.11 8.44
N ILE A 47 -5.33 9.24 9.08
CA ILE A 47 -4.34 10.15 9.67
C ILE A 47 -3.91 9.67 11.07
N THR A 48 -4.88 9.26 11.88
CA THR A 48 -4.63 8.89 13.28
C THR A 48 -4.13 7.46 13.42
N GLY A 49 -4.41 6.58 12.46
CA GLY A 49 -4.16 5.14 12.55
C GLY A 49 -5.18 4.39 13.43
N TRP A 50 -6.17 5.08 13.99
CA TRP A 50 -7.14 4.50 14.92
C TRP A 50 -8.57 4.62 14.37
N MET A 51 -9.24 3.48 14.19
CA MET A 51 -10.65 3.43 13.82
C MET A 51 -11.49 2.89 14.98
N ARG A 52 -12.53 3.63 15.39
CA ARG A 52 -13.53 3.11 16.33
C ARG A 52 -14.47 2.17 15.58
N LEU A 53 -14.39 0.89 15.91
CA LEU A 53 -15.29 -0.13 15.37
C LEU A 53 -16.58 -0.20 16.22
N PRO A 54 -17.75 -0.43 15.61
CA PRO A 54 -18.97 -0.75 16.33
C PRO A 54 -18.79 -1.94 17.28
N ALA A 55 -19.63 -2.04 18.32
CA ALA A 55 -19.63 -3.22 19.17
C ALA A 55 -20.00 -4.48 18.33
N GLY A 56 -19.20 -5.54 18.45
CA GLY A 56 -19.44 -6.83 17.75
C GLY A 56 -18.34 -7.26 16.77
N PHE A 57 -17.33 -6.43 16.51
CA PHE A 57 -16.16 -6.86 15.75
C PHE A 57 -15.19 -7.66 16.64
N ALA A 58 -14.82 -8.85 16.19
CA ALA A 58 -13.79 -9.65 16.85
C ALA A 58 -12.44 -8.95 16.79
N ALA A 59 -11.65 -9.06 17.86
CA ALA A 59 -10.29 -8.52 17.87
C ALA A 59 -9.47 -9.11 16.70
N PRO A 60 -8.73 -8.29 15.94
CA PRO A 60 -7.91 -8.78 14.84
C PRO A 60 -6.89 -9.78 15.38
N ARG A 61 -6.77 -10.93 14.72
CA ARG A 61 -5.81 -11.98 15.10
C ARG A 61 -4.40 -11.51 14.74
N LEU A 62 -3.66 -11.01 15.72
CA LEU A 62 -2.25 -10.71 15.55
C LEU A 62 -1.48 -12.03 15.39
N VAL A 63 -0.73 -12.15 14.29
CA VAL A 63 0.18 -13.27 14.05
C VAL A 63 1.52 -13.03 14.76
N SER A 64 2.32 -14.08 14.93
CA SER A 64 3.60 -14.00 15.63
C SER A 64 4.54 -12.98 14.97
N LEU A 65 5.11 -12.09 15.78
CA LEU A 65 6.06 -11.07 15.34
C LEU A 65 7.30 -11.66 14.64
N TRP A 66 7.72 -12.86 15.06
CA TRP A 66 8.83 -13.59 14.44
C TRP A 66 8.57 -13.98 12.99
N LEU A 67 7.34 -14.38 12.66
CA LEU A 67 6.97 -14.68 11.28
C LEU A 67 7.00 -13.41 10.42
N ALA A 68 6.52 -12.28 10.97
CA ALA A 68 6.60 -10.99 10.28
C ALA A 68 8.05 -10.58 10.03
N ALA A 69 8.94 -10.75 11.01
CA ALA A 69 10.36 -10.45 10.89
C ALA A 69 11.05 -11.38 9.85
N LEU A 70 10.71 -12.66 9.83
CA LEU A 70 11.25 -13.61 8.85
C LEU A 70 10.84 -13.24 7.43
N ILE A 71 9.55 -12.95 7.21
CA ILE A 71 9.04 -12.53 5.89
C ILE A 71 9.72 -11.23 5.45
N PHE A 72 9.85 -10.26 6.36
CA PHE A 72 10.55 -9.01 6.07
C PHE A 72 12.01 -9.24 5.66
N ALA A 73 12.74 -10.08 6.40
CA ALA A 73 14.13 -10.42 6.08
C ALA A 73 14.26 -11.14 4.72
N LEU A 74 13.33 -12.04 4.38
CA LEU A 74 13.31 -12.72 3.08
C LEU A 74 13.05 -11.74 1.92
N CYS A 75 12.07 -10.84 2.07
CA CYS A 75 11.80 -9.81 1.06
C CYS A 75 13.00 -8.87 0.89
N ALA A 76 13.59 -8.39 1.99
CA ALA A 76 14.75 -7.50 1.95
C ALA A 76 15.98 -8.19 1.32
N GLY A 77 16.26 -9.44 1.69
CA GLY A 77 17.34 -10.23 1.11
C GLY A 77 17.13 -10.54 -0.37
N GLY A 78 15.90 -10.85 -0.78
CA GLY A 78 15.55 -11.08 -2.18
C GLY A 78 15.74 -9.83 -3.05
N VAL A 79 15.28 -8.66 -2.57
CA VAL A 79 15.51 -7.39 -3.27
C VAL A 79 17.00 -7.06 -3.33
N TYR A 80 17.74 -7.25 -2.24
CA TYR A 80 19.18 -7.04 -2.22
C TYR A 80 19.90 -7.91 -3.25
N TRP A 81 19.57 -9.21 -3.33
CA TRP A 81 20.15 -10.12 -4.30
C TRP A 81 19.78 -9.81 -5.75
N LEU A 82 18.59 -9.24 -5.99
CA LEU A 82 18.16 -8.83 -7.33
C LEU A 82 18.90 -7.58 -7.82
N VAL A 83 19.25 -6.68 -6.90
CA VAL A 83 19.86 -5.37 -7.21
C VAL A 83 21.39 -5.44 -7.28
N MET A 84 22.02 -6.39 -6.58
CA MET A 84 23.47 -6.66 -6.65
C MET A 84 23.84 -7.64 -7.75
#